data_AF-A0A848WV28-F1
#
_entry.id   AF-A0A848WV28-F1
#
_cell.length_a   1.000
_cell.length_b   1.000
_cell.length_c   1.000
_cell.angle_alpha   90.00
_cell.angle_beta   90.00
_cell.angle_gamma   90.00
#
_symmetry.space_group_name_H-M   'P 1'
#
loop_
_entity.id
_entity.type
_entity.pdbx_description
1 polymer ?
#
loop_
_entity_poly.entity_id
_entity_poly.type
_entity_poly.pdbx_seq_one_letter_code
_entity_poly.pdbx_strand_id
1 'polypeptide(L)'
;MEMRPFQIAATLSASVLVTFLVGCDNGKTEQEIARLTTELELLNNEVKELTEKRSELTKERNAKIKSVRELEANQERAKNLLTDDQPIVDFKAALEDAIGEYEKELEEWRKETRASFKGMELPRVATKSGGEYQNVRVIKVTEDSLIIALSAGEEVIPLEELNEELRLKFIHEPTVLETQID
;
A
#
# COMPACT_ATOMS: atom_id res chain seq x y z
N MET A 1 -11.90 42.84 -9.80
CA MET A 1 -12.54 42.67 -11.11
C MET A 1 -14.03 42.48 -10.86
N GLU A 2 -14.81 43.50 -11.21
CA GLU A 2 -16.21 43.69 -10.85
C GLU A 2 -17.12 42.65 -11.53
N MET A 3 -18.10 42.12 -10.80
CA MET A 3 -19.33 41.59 -11.41
C MET A 3 -20.52 42.30 -10.76
N ARG A 4 -21.12 43.20 -11.54
CA ARG A 4 -22.33 43.95 -11.19
C ARG A 4 -23.53 43.00 -11.19
N PRO A 5 -24.53 43.23 -10.32
CA PRO A 5 -25.76 42.45 -10.34
C PRO A 5 -26.53 42.71 -11.63
N PHE A 6 -27.08 41.63 -12.17
CA PHE A 6 -28.02 41.58 -13.28
C PHE A 6 -29.17 42.59 -13.08
N GLN A 7 -29.01 43.80 -13.60
CA GLN A 7 -30.11 44.67 -13.98
C GLN A 7 -30.63 44.15 -15.33
N ILE A 8 -31.54 43.17 -15.30
CA ILE A 8 -32.35 42.83 -16.47
C ILE A 8 -33.80 43.22 -16.16
N ALA A 9 -34.16 44.39 -16.69
CA ALA A 9 -35.47 44.75 -17.19
C ALA A 9 -36.66 44.72 -16.20
N ALA A 10 -36.72 45.73 -15.33
CA ALA A 10 -37.98 46.28 -14.82
C ALA A 10 -38.61 47.26 -15.84
N THR A 11 -38.69 46.85 -17.11
CA THR A 11 -39.25 47.65 -18.20
C THR A 11 -40.10 46.73 -19.08
N LEU A 12 -41.26 46.35 -18.58
CA LEU A 12 -42.37 45.88 -19.38
C LEU A 12 -43.55 46.83 -19.18
N SER A 13 -43.50 47.89 -19.99
CA SER A 13 -44.61 48.59 -20.61
C SER A 13 -45.87 48.85 -19.77
N ALA A 14 -45.86 49.94 -19.01
CA ALA A 14 -47.08 50.69 -18.67
C ALA A 14 -47.59 51.57 -19.86
N SER A 15 -47.36 51.14 -21.11
CA SER A 15 -47.63 51.95 -22.31
C SER A 15 -48.38 51.18 -23.41
N VAL A 16 -49.37 50.36 -23.05
CA VAL A 16 -50.34 49.82 -24.01
C VAL A 16 -51.72 49.82 -23.39
N LEU A 17 -52.38 50.99 -23.40
CA LEU A 17 -53.84 51.25 -23.62
C LEU A 17 -54.29 52.58 -22.98
N VAL A 18 -53.93 53.73 -23.56
CA VAL A 18 -54.71 54.99 -23.36
C VAL A 18 -54.92 55.71 -24.70
N THR A 19 -54.91 55.02 -25.84
CA THR A 19 -55.05 55.73 -27.13
C THR A 19 -55.89 55.04 -28.18
N PHE A 20 -56.87 54.22 -27.79
CA PHE A 20 -57.99 53.95 -28.69
C PHE A 20 -59.22 53.54 -27.87
N LEU A 21 -60.36 54.16 -28.20
CA LEU A 21 -61.75 53.88 -27.77
C LEU A 21 -62.44 55.01 -26.96
N VAL A 22 -62.52 56.19 -27.58
CA VAL A 22 -63.79 56.92 -27.58
C VAL A 22 -64.67 56.22 -28.63
N GLY A 23 -65.59 55.36 -28.18
CA GLY A 23 -66.72 54.88 -28.98
C GLY A 23 -66.85 53.36 -29.14
N CYS A 24 -67.87 52.81 -28.46
CA CYS A 24 -68.53 51.50 -28.60
C CYS A 24 -67.92 50.27 -27.87
N ASP A 25 -68.74 49.76 -26.92
CA ASP A 25 -68.74 48.45 -26.23
C ASP A 25 -67.83 48.26 -24.99
N ASN A 26 -67.97 49.17 -24.01
CA ASN A 26 -67.26 49.17 -22.70
C ASN A 26 -67.26 47.81 -21.95
N GLY A 27 -68.26 46.96 -22.13
CA GLY A 27 -68.36 45.67 -21.42
C GLY A 27 -67.38 44.60 -21.92
N LYS A 28 -66.96 44.65 -23.20
CA LYS A 28 -65.99 43.67 -23.76
C LYS A 28 -64.55 44.06 -23.47
N THR A 29 -64.25 45.36 -23.41
CA THR A 29 -62.92 45.87 -23.03
C THR A 29 -62.60 45.63 -21.57
N GLU A 30 -63.58 45.78 -20.67
CA GLU A 30 -63.39 45.50 -19.24
C GLU A 30 -63.14 44.01 -18.95
N GLN A 31 -63.86 43.12 -19.66
CA GLN A 31 -63.64 41.67 -19.55
C GLN A 31 -62.25 41.25 -20.05
N GLU A 32 -61.78 41.84 -21.15
CA GLU A 32 -60.46 41.51 -21.69
C GLU A 32 -59.32 42.06 -20.81
N ILE A 33 -59.49 43.25 -20.22
CA ILE A 33 -58.56 43.79 -19.22
C ILE A 33 -58.50 42.86 -18.00
N ALA A 34 -59.65 42.44 -17.46
CA ALA A 34 -59.70 41.54 -16.32
C ALA A 34 -59.02 40.19 -16.63
N ARG A 35 -59.23 39.64 -17.83
CA ARG A 35 -58.59 38.39 -18.29
C ARG A 35 -57.07 38.53 -18.34
N LEU A 36 -56.57 39.60 -18.95
CA LEU A 36 -55.13 39.89 -19.05
C LEU A 36 -54.50 40.14 -17.67
N THR A 37 -55.21 40.79 -16.75
CA THR A 37 -54.73 40.96 -15.36
C THR A 37 -54.58 39.63 -14.65
N THR A 38 -55.56 38.72 -14.76
CA THR A 38 -55.46 37.38 -14.18
C THR A 38 -54.32 36.56 -14.80
N GLU A 39 -54.14 36.64 -16.11
CA GLU A 39 -53.05 35.94 -16.81
C GLU A 39 -51.66 36.47 -16.39
N LEU A 40 -51.52 37.79 -16.20
CA LEU A 40 -50.31 38.40 -15.67
C LEU A 40 -50.03 38.00 -14.22
N GLU A 41 -51.06 37.90 -13.37
CA GLU A 41 -50.91 37.41 -12.00
C GLU A 41 -50.45 35.95 -11.95
N LEU A 42 -51.01 35.09 -12.82
CA LEU A 42 -50.60 33.70 -12.94
C LEU A 42 -49.14 33.58 -13.41
N LEU A 43 -48.76 34.31 -14.46
CA LEU A 43 -47.37 34.35 -14.94
C LEU A 43 -46.41 34.88 -13.87
N ASN A 44 -46.81 35.90 -13.11
CA ASN A 44 -45.97 36.46 -12.05
C ASN A 44 -45.75 35.45 -10.91
N ASN A 45 -46.78 34.68 -10.54
CA ASN A 45 -46.66 33.59 -9.57
C ASN A 45 -45.75 32.47 -10.09
N GLU A 46 -45.89 32.08 -11.36
CA GLU A 46 -45.03 31.06 -11.98
C GLU A 46 -43.56 31.52 -12.04
N VAL A 47 -43.30 32.78 -12.40
CA VAL A 47 -41.95 33.36 -12.39
C VAL A 47 -41.38 33.36 -10.97
N LYS A 48 -42.19 33.64 -9.95
CA LYS A 48 -41.76 33.59 -8.55
C LYS A 48 -41.38 32.17 -8.13
N GLU A 49 -42.22 31.17 -8.42
CA GLU A 49 -41.95 29.76 -8.12
C GLU A 49 -40.68 29.25 -8.84
N LEU A 50 -40.52 29.60 -10.12
CA LEU A 50 -39.33 29.24 -10.90
C LEU A 50 -38.06 29.91 -10.33
N THR A 51 -38.18 31.13 -9.83
CA THR A 51 -37.05 31.84 -9.20
C THR A 51 -36.65 31.21 -7.87
N GLU A 52 -37.62 30.81 -7.06
CA GLU A 52 -37.39 30.08 -5.81
C GLU A 52 -36.73 28.72 -6.08
N LYS A 53 -37.28 27.94 -7.03
CA LYS A 53 -36.72 26.65 -7.45
C LYS A 53 -35.31 26.77 -8.01
N ARG A 54 -35.03 27.82 -8.80
CA ARG A 54 -33.67 28.11 -9.30
C ARG A 54 -32.70 28.42 -8.16
N SER A 55 -33.13 29.15 -7.15
CA SER A 55 -32.33 29.46 -5.95
C SER A 55 -31.97 28.18 -5.19
N GLU A 56 -32.94 27.30 -4.97
CA GLU A 56 -32.74 26.00 -4.30
C GLU A 56 -31.77 25.09 -5.05
N LEU A 57 -31.98 24.91 -6.36
CA LEU A 57 -31.08 24.12 -7.20
C LEU A 57 -29.65 24.69 -7.21
N THR A 58 -29.52 26.01 -7.15
CA THR A 58 -28.19 26.65 -7.08
C THR A 58 -27.50 26.36 -5.74
N LYS A 59 -28.24 26.38 -4.63
CA LYS A 59 -27.72 26.01 -3.30
C LYS A 59 -27.30 24.55 -3.28
N GLU A 60 -28.14 23.65 -3.79
CA GLU A 60 -27.86 22.21 -3.84
C GLU A 60 -26.63 21.91 -4.71
N ARG A 61 -26.53 22.53 -5.89
CA ARG A 61 -25.36 22.41 -6.76
C ARG A 61 -24.09 22.86 -6.06
N ASN A 62 -24.12 24.01 -5.39
CA ASN A 62 -22.94 24.53 -4.69
C ASN A 62 -22.54 23.62 -3.50
N ALA A 63 -23.50 23.04 -2.78
CA ALA A 63 -23.22 22.06 -1.73
C ALA A 63 -22.57 20.79 -2.31
N LYS A 64 -23.08 20.26 -3.43
CA LYS A 64 -22.49 19.11 -4.13
C LYS A 64 -21.07 19.40 -4.62
N ILE A 65 -20.83 20.57 -5.23
CA ILE A 65 -19.48 20.97 -5.67
C ILE A 65 -18.51 21.03 -4.48
N LYS A 66 -18.95 21.56 -3.33
CA LYS A 66 -18.12 21.60 -2.13
C LYS A 66 -17.76 20.19 -1.64
N SER A 67 -18.75 19.30 -1.59
CA SER A 67 -18.55 17.90 -1.19
C SER A 67 -17.59 17.16 -2.14
N VAL A 68 -17.70 17.35 -3.45
CA VAL A 68 -16.77 16.76 -4.43
C VAL A 68 -15.34 17.25 -4.21
N ARG A 69 -15.14 18.56 -3.99
CA ARG A 69 -13.80 19.11 -3.72
C ARG A 69 -13.18 18.57 -2.43
N GLU A 70 -14.00 18.36 -1.40
CA GLU A 70 -13.54 17.74 -0.15
C GLU A 70 -13.12 16.28 -0.37
N LEU A 71 -13.87 15.52 -1.18
CA LEU A 71 -13.51 14.16 -1.56
C LEU A 71 -12.22 14.11 -2.39
N GLU A 72 -12.07 14.99 -3.39
CA GLU A 72 -10.84 15.10 -4.19
C GLU A 72 -9.63 15.44 -3.32
N ALA A 73 -9.77 16.38 -2.40
CA ALA A 73 -8.70 16.75 -1.46
C ALA A 73 -8.34 15.59 -0.51
N ASN A 74 -9.32 14.81 -0.07
CA ASN A 74 -9.08 13.62 0.76
C ASN A 74 -8.42 12.50 -0.05
N GLN A 75 -8.81 12.32 -1.31
CA GLN A 75 -8.20 11.33 -2.20
C GLN A 75 -6.73 11.66 -2.49
N GLU A 76 -6.41 12.93 -2.74
CA GLU A 76 -5.03 13.36 -2.96
C GLU A 76 -4.16 13.19 -1.70
N ARG A 77 -4.71 13.48 -0.51
CA ARG A 77 -4.03 13.19 0.76
C ARG A 77 -3.80 11.69 0.97
N ALA A 78 -4.79 10.86 0.68
CA ALA A 78 -4.65 9.41 0.79
C ALA A 78 -3.61 8.86 -0.19
N LYS A 79 -3.56 9.40 -1.41
CA LYS A 79 -2.55 9.05 -2.40
C LYS A 79 -1.14 9.39 -1.92
N ASN A 80 -0.95 10.58 -1.35
CA ASN A 80 0.34 10.99 -0.80
C ASN A 80 0.81 10.11 0.36
N LEU A 81 -0.11 9.60 1.20
CA LEU A 81 0.20 8.66 2.28
C LEU A 81 0.54 7.25 1.77
N LEU A 82 0.00 6.85 0.62
CA LEU A 82 0.26 5.54 0.01
C LEU A 82 1.50 5.53 -0.90
N THR A 83 2.01 6.67 -1.33
CA THR A 83 3.25 6.77 -2.13
C THR A 83 4.53 6.72 -1.30
N ASP A 84 4.43 6.82 0.03
CA ASP A 84 5.62 6.80 0.90
C ASP A 84 5.96 5.36 1.31
N ASP A 85 6.27 4.53 0.30
CA ASP A 85 6.82 3.18 0.47
C ASP A 85 8.31 3.21 0.87
N GLN A 86 8.92 4.39 0.88
CA GLN A 86 10.33 4.58 1.20
C GLN A 86 10.72 3.97 2.55
N PRO A 87 9.94 4.10 3.64
CA PRO A 87 10.27 3.45 4.91
C PRO A 87 10.27 1.92 4.84
N ILE A 88 9.42 1.33 3.99
CA ILE A 88 9.38 -0.13 3.79
C ILE A 88 10.60 -0.59 2.99
N VAL A 89 10.97 0.17 1.95
CA VAL A 89 12.17 -0.09 1.14
C VAL A 89 13.44 0.04 1.99
N ASP A 90 13.55 1.11 2.78
CA ASP A 90 14.68 1.37 3.67
C ASP A 90 14.78 0.30 4.76
N PHE A 91 13.65 -0.11 5.34
CA PHE A 91 13.61 -1.18 6.33
C PHE A 91 14.01 -2.53 5.73
N LYS A 92 13.55 -2.83 4.51
CA LYS A 92 13.94 -4.05 3.80
C LYS A 92 15.44 -4.07 3.51
N ALA A 93 16.01 -2.95 3.04
CA ALA A 93 17.45 -2.85 2.80
C ALA A 93 18.24 -3.04 4.10
N ALA A 94 17.83 -2.40 5.20
CA ALA A 94 18.48 -2.58 6.49
C ALA A 94 18.40 -4.03 7.01
N LEU A 95 17.29 -4.74 6.76
CA LEU A 95 17.18 -6.16 7.08
C LEU A 95 18.11 -7.03 6.22
N GLU A 96 18.18 -6.78 4.92
CA GLU A 96 19.08 -7.52 4.02
C GLU A 96 20.56 -7.31 4.41
N ASP A 97 20.94 -6.09 4.76
CA ASP A 97 22.28 -5.77 5.26
C ASP A 97 22.58 -6.51 6.57
N ALA A 98 21.64 -6.48 7.53
CA ALA A 98 21.80 -7.16 8.82
C ALA A 98 21.89 -8.69 8.66
N ILE A 99 21.08 -9.29 7.78
CA ILE A 99 21.15 -10.71 7.46
C ILE A 99 22.54 -11.05 6.88
N GLY A 100 23.04 -10.24 5.95
CA GLY A 100 24.37 -10.44 5.36
C GLY A 100 25.51 -10.36 6.39
N GLU A 101 25.41 -9.44 7.36
CA GLU A 101 26.37 -9.36 8.47
C GLU A 101 26.33 -10.63 9.34
N TYR A 102 25.13 -11.08 9.72
CA TYR A 102 24.98 -12.31 10.51
C TYR A 102 25.47 -13.57 9.78
N GLU A 103 25.20 -13.69 8.47
CA GLU A 103 25.70 -14.81 7.67
C GLU A 103 27.23 -14.86 7.63
N LYS A 104 27.87 -13.69 7.53
CA LYS A 104 29.32 -13.58 7.56
C LYS A 104 29.91 -13.95 8.92
N GLU A 105 29.34 -13.44 10.00
CA GLU A 105 29.76 -13.79 11.37
C GLU A 105 29.56 -15.28 11.65
N LEU A 106 28.44 -15.84 11.20
CA LEU A 106 28.14 -17.26 11.33
C LEU A 106 29.15 -18.13 10.58
N GLU A 107 29.53 -17.74 9.36
CA GLU A 107 30.55 -18.46 8.58
C GLU A 107 31.94 -18.39 9.24
N GLU A 108 32.30 -17.23 9.78
CA GLU A 108 33.55 -17.06 10.53
C GLU A 108 33.56 -17.94 11.79
N TRP A 109 32.46 -17.93 12.56
CA TRP A 109 32.29 -18.79 13.72
C TRP A 109 32.36 -20.28 13.37
N ARG A 110 31.71 -20.72 12.29
CA ARG A 110 31.76 -22.11 11.80
C ARG A 110 33.18 -22.53 11.48
N LYS A 111 33.91 -21.68 10.75
CA LYS A 111 35.30 -21.92 10.37
C LYS A 111 36.23 -22.00 11.57
N GLU A 112 36.13 -21.07 12.51
CA GLU A 112 36.93 -21.07 13.74
C GLU A 112 36.63 -22.29 14.61
N THR A 113 35.34 -22.63 14.77
CA THR A 113 34.94 -23.79 15.56
C THR A 113 35.44 -25.08 14.92
N ARG A 114 35.30 -25.24 13.59
CA ARG A 114 35.86 -26.38 12.86
C ARG A 114 37.39 -26.46 12.99
N ALA A 115 38.09 -25.32 12.97
CA ALA A 115 39.53 -25.26 13.15
C ALA A 115 39.98 -25.68 14.56
N SER A 116 39.15 -25.46 15.59
CA SER A 116 39.45 -25.85 16.96
C SER A 116 39.61 -27.37 17.16
N PHE A 117 39.02 -28.18 16.27
CA PHE A 117 39.16 -29.65 16.31
C PHE A 117 40.48 -30.17 15.75
N LYS A 118 41.31 -29.33 15.12
CA LYS A 118 42.60 -29.74 14.58
C LYS A 118 43.51 -30.26 15.70
N GLY A 119 44.05 -31.47 15.50
CA GLY A 119 44.91 -32.15 16.47
C GLY A 119 44.15 -33.00 17.49
N MET A 120 42.82 -33.00 17.48
CA MET A 120 42.02 -33.87 18.33
C MET A 120 42.30 -35.34 17.99
N GLU A 121 42.51 -36.15 19.02
CA GLU A 121 42.67 -37.59 18.87
C GLU A 121 41.33 -38.28 19.10
N LEU A 122 40.96 -39.16 18.17
CA LEU A 122 39.73 -39.94 18.22
C LEU A 122 40.10 -41.42 18.35
N PRO A 123 39.59 -42.12 19.39
CA PRO A 123 39.94 -43.51 19.61
C PRO A 123 39.40 -44.42 18.49
N ARG A 124 38.24 -44.08 17.94
CA ARG A 124 37.61 -44.80 16.83
C ARG A 124 36.73 -43.87 16.00
N VAL A 125 36.79 -44.02 14.69
CA VAL A 125 35.88 -43.42 13.71
C VAL A 125 35.33 -44.55 12.86
N ALA A 126 34.01 -44.75 12.91
CA ALA A 126 33.30 -45.75 12.12
C ALA A 126 32.42 -45.05 11.09
N THR A 127 32.42 -45.57 9.86
CA THR A 127 31.59 -45.07 8.76
C THR A 127 30.37 -45.97 8.54
N LYS A 128 29.29 -45.40 8.00
CA LYS A 128 28.08 -46.15 7.62
C LYS A 128 28.35 -47.23 6.57
N SER A 129 29.30 -46.96 5.67
CA SER A 129 29.82 -47.91 4.67
C SER A 129 30.60 -49.10 5.26
N GLY A 130 30.86 -49.14 6.57
CA GLY A 130 31.54 -50.23 7.27
C GLY A 130 33.05 -50.06 7.39
N GLY A 131 33.59 -48.89 7.07
CA GLY A 131 34.98 -48.54 7.32
C GLY A 131 35.20 -48.22 8.80
N GLU A 132 36.32 -48.68 9.36
CA GLU A 132 36.69 -48.37 10.73
C GLU A 132 38.15 -47.94 10.83
N TYR A 133 38.34 -46.80 11.47
CA TYR A 133 39.65 -46.22 11.71
C TYR A 133 39.86 -46.08 13.22
N GLN A 134 41.02 -46.50 13.72
CA GLN A 134 41.33 -46.48 15.15
C GLN A 134 42.50 -45.55 15.44
N ASN A 135 42.46 -44.88 16.60
CA ASN A 135 43.50 -43.99 17.09
C ASN A 135 43.94 -42.95 16.06
N VAL A 136 42.96 -42.22 15.53
CA VAL A 136 43.18 -41.27 14.43
C VAL A 136 43.33 -39.85 14.96
N ARG A 137 44.06 -39.01 14.24
CA ARG A 137 44.19 -37.59 14.57
C ARG A 137 43.47 -36.74 13.54
N VAL A 138 42.65 -35.80 13.99
CA VAL A 138 41.98 -34.83 13.12
C VAL A 138 42.99 -33.84 12.55
N ILE A 139 43.09 -33.76 11.23
CA ILE A 139 43.93 -32.78 10.52
C ILE A 139 43.13 -31.53 10.18
N LYS A 140 41.91 -31.72 9.68
CA LYS A 140 41.02 -30.63 9.28
C LYS A 140 39.58 -31.11 9.26
N VAL A 141 38.67 -30.21 9.62
CA VAL A 141 37.22 -30.35 9.41
C VAL A 141 36.81 -29.30 8.39
N THR A 142 36.17 -29.72 7.30
CA THR A 142 35.51 -28.85 6.32
C THR A 142 34.00 -28.88 6.53
N GLU A 143 33.26 -28.19 5.68
CA GLU A 143 31.79 -28.23 5.69
C GLU A 143 31.26 -29.66 5.49
N ASP A 144 31.85 -30.41 4.55
CA ASP A 144 31.34 -31.73 4.16
C ASP A 144 32.20 -32.91 4.60
N SER A 145 33.40 -32.68 5.14
CA SER A 145 34.38 -33.75 5.31
C SER A 145 35.29 -33.58 6.53
N LEU A 146 35.69 -34.73 7.07
CA LEU A 146 36.69 -34.87 8.11
C LEU A 146 37.96 -35.47 7.49
N ILE A 147 39.07 -34.75 7.59
CA ILE A 147 40.39 -35.24 7.18
C ILE A 147 41.12 -35.74 8.42
N ILE A 148 41.50 -37.02 8.41
CA ILE A 148 42.21 -37.68 9.51
C ILE A 148 43.60 -38.15 9.08
N ALA A 149 44.53 -38.16 10.03
CA ALA A 149 45.82 -38.81 9.89
C ALA A 149 45.80 -40.19 10.55
N LEU A 150 46.32 -41.15 9.80
CA LEU A 150 46.52 -42.55 10.14
C LEU A 150 48.03 -42.85 10.11
N SER A 151 48.43 -44.00 10.65
CA SER A 151 49.82 -44.48 10.54
C SER A 151 50.26 -44.72 9.08
N ALA A 152 49.31 -44.99 8.18
CA ALA A 152 49.54 -45.29 6.78
C ALA A 152 49.40 -44.07 5.83
N GLY A 153 48.92 -42.92 6.32
CA GLY A 153 48.65 -41.75 5.48
C GLY A 153 47.50 -40.88 6.00
N GLU A 154 46.89 -40.11 5.11
CA GLU A 154 45.71 -39.29 5.39
C GLU A 154 44.48 -39.88 4.71
N GLU A 155 43.33 -39.79 5.35
CA GLU A 155 42.04 -40.24 4.82
C GLU A 155 41.01 -39.12 4.90
N VAL A 156 40.14 -39.02 3.90
CA VAL A 156 39.07 -38.03 3.83
C VAL A 156 37.74 -38.75 3.97
N ILE A 157 37.02 -38.47 5.06
CA ILE A 157 35.74 -39.10 5.39
C ILE A 157 34.63 -38.05 5.26
N PRO A 158 33.62 -38.25 4.40
CA PRO A 158 32.45 -37.38 4.36
C PRO A 158 31.74 -37.34 5.73
N LEU A 159 31.28 -36.17 6.18
CA LEU A 159 30.59 -36.06 7.47
C LEU A 159 29.30 -36.88 7.49
N GLU A 160 28.59 -37.01 6.37
CA GLU A 160 27.38 -37.84 6.25
C GLU A 160 27.61 -39.33 6.56
N GLU A 161 28.82 -39.82 6.32
CA GLU A 161 29.22 -41.20 6.60
C GLU A 161 29.48 -41.44 8.10
N LEU A 162 29.65 -40.37 8.89
CA LEU A 162 29.87 -40.47 10.32
C LEU A 162 28.58 -40.76 11.09
N ASN A 163 28.74 -41.28 12.30
CA ASN A 163 27.62 -41.40 13.23
C ASN A 163 27.09 -40.01 13.62
N GLU A 164 25.85 -39.98 14.12
CA GLU A 164 25.18 -38.72 14.48
C GLU A 164 25.93 -37.91 15.56
N GLU A 165 26.49 -38.59 16.55
CA GLU A 165 27.27 -37.95 17.62
C GLU A 165 28.47 -37.17 17.07
N LEU A 166 29.24 -37.76 16.15
CA LEU A 166 30.37 -37.06 15.51
C LEU A 166 29.90 -36.00 14.53
N ARG A 167 28.79 -36.21 13.81
CA ARG A 167 28.18 -35.19 12.94
C ARG A 167 27.80 -33.94 13.73
N LEU A 168 27.15 -34.11 14.88
CA LEU A 168 26.81 -33.01 15.78
C LEU A 168 28.07 -32.34 16.35
N LYS A 169 29.05 -33.14 16.79
CA LYS A 169 30.31 -32.63 17.33
C LYS A 169 31.09 -31.77 16.34
N PHE A 170 31.10 -32.14 15.06
CA PHE A 170 31.79 -31.41 13.99
C PHE A 170 30.93 -30.39 13.25
N ILE A 171 29.72 -30.11 13.75
CA ILE A 171 28.81 -29.08 13.22
C ILE A 171 28.44 -29.38 11.76
N HIS A 172 27.94 -30.59 11.53
CA HIS A 172 27.25 -30.95 10.31
C HIS A 172 25.85 -30.33 10.32
N GLU A 173 25.69 -29.23 9.60
CA GLU A 173 24.51 -28.35 9.68
C GLU A 173 23.17 -29.05 9.48
N PRO A 174 22.99 -29.95 8.48
CA PRO A 174 21.73 -30.65 8.31
C PRO A 174 21.29 -31.39 9.58
N THR A 175 22.25 -32.04 10.26
CA THR A 175 21.96 -32.78 11.49
C THR A 175 21.68 -31.85 12.67
N VAL A 176 22.41 -30.73 12.78
CA VAL A 176 22.15 -29.74 13.83
C VAL A 176 20.75 -29.14 13.69
N LEU A 177 20.34 -28.79 12.48
CA LEU A 177 19.02 -28.19 12.22
C LEU A 177 17.88 -29.18 12.46
N GLU A 178 18.03 -30.45 12.06
CA GLU A 178 17.05 -31.51 12.33
C GLU A 178 16.82 -31.69 13.84
N THR A 179 17.87 -31.62 14.66
CA THR A 179 17.77 -31.78 16.12
C THR A 179 17.15 -30.59 16.87
N GLN A 180 16.96 -29.43 16.23
CA GLN A 180 16.38 -28.24 16.86
C GLN A 180 14.86 -28.09 16.62
N ILE A 181 14.28 -28.96 15.79
CA ILE A 181 12.87 -28.88 15.37
C ILE A 181 11.95 -29.77 16.24
N ASP A 182 12.52 -30.58 17.15
CA ASP A 182 11.80 -31.40 18.15
C ASP A 182 11.69 -30.71 19.52
#